data_AF-A0A0D2TBC4-F1
#
_entry.id   AF-A0A0D2TBC4-F1
#
_cell.length_a   1.000
_cell.length_b   1.000
_cell.length_c   1.000
_cell.angle_alpha   90.00
_cell.angle_beta   90.00
_cell.angle_gamma   90.00
#
_symmetry.space_group_name_H-M   'P 1'
#
loop_
_entity.id
_entity.type
_entity.pdbx_description
1 polymer ?
#
loop_
_entity_poly.entity_id
_entity_poly.type
_entity_poly.pdbx_seq_one_letter_code
_entity_poly.pdbx_strand_id
1 'polypeptide(L)'
;MKELSKGYNIVGLSQGNLIGRAVVEFCDGAPQVKNFISLGGPHAGTASVPLCGSGFLCLIADKLIKSEIYSDYIQAHLAPSGYLKLPNDIPHYLEKCRFLPKLNNELPHERNSTYKERFTRLQNLVLIMFEHDTVLIPKETSWFGYYPNGAFKPVDRPQETKLYSEDWIGLKTLDDAGKVHYVNVSGGHLGISKEDMKKHVVPFLKDEAPMADSIETHGSHRKVKLNRKRNQELPLLQEKESSQLILDGSSSYHWPPSVQSFFNELLGLAEA
;
A
#
# COMPACT_ATOMS: atom_id res chain seq x y z
N MET A 1 -19.92 -4.58 15.18
CA MET A 1 -18.92 -4.14 16.19
C MET A 1 -19.35 -2.77 16.71
N LYS A 2 -19.74 -2.67 17.98
CA LYS A 2 -20.25 -1.40 18.55
C LYS A 2 -19.10 -0.41 18.80
N GLU A 3 -17.93 -0.94 19.08
CA GLU A 3 -16.68 -0.25 19.41
C GLU A 3 -16.19 0.61 18.24
N LEU A 4 -16.38 0.14 17.01
CA LEU A 4 -15.95 0.82 15.78
C LEU A 4 -17.09 1.59 15.10
N SER A 5 -18.25 1.74 15.75
CA SER A 5 -19.46 2.35 15.15
C SER A 5 -19.27 3.78 14.67
N LYS A 6 -18.29 4.51 15.24
CA LYS A 6 -17.90 5.87 14.82
C LYS A 6 -16.89 5.88 13.65
N GLY A 7 -16.61 4.73 13.07
CA GLY A 7 -15.59 4.52 12.06
C GLY A 7 -14.19 4.33 12.65
N TYR A 8 -13.25 3.91 11.82
CA TYR A 8 -11.87 3.61 12.21
C TYR A 8 -10.89 3.86 11.06
N ASN A 9 -9.59 3.91 11.36
CA ASN A 9 -8.53 4.01 10.37
C ASN A 9 -7.88 2.65 10.15
N ILE A 10 -7.36 2.41 8.94
CA ILE A 10 -6.54 1.25 8.63
C ILE A 10 -5.12 1.73 8.33
N VAL A 11 -4.13 1.07 8.94
CA VAL A 11 -2.72 1.13 8.52
C VAL A 11 -2.35 -0.25 8.02
N GLY A 12 -2.12 -0.38 6.71
CA GLY A 12 -1.69 -1.62 6.09
C GLY A 12 -0.19 -1.59 5.79
N LEU A 13 0.47 -2.73 6.01
CA LEU A 13 1.89 -2.92 5.73
C LEU A 13 2.04 -4.07 4.73
N SER A 14 2.82 -3.86 3.66
CA SER A 14 3.11 -4.90 2.66
C SER A 14 1.83 -5.58 2.14
N GLN A 15 1.77 -6.91 2.10
CA GLN A 15 0.58 -7.66 1.69
C GLN A 15 -0.68 -7.35 2.51
N GLY A 16 -0.53 -6.88 3.76
CA GLY A 16 -1.65 -6.52 4.63
C GLY A 16 -2.52 -5.41 4.03
N ASN A 17 -1.96 -4.60 3.12
CA ASN A 17 -2.70 -3.59 2.38
C ASN A 17 -3.82 -4.17 1.52
N LEU A 18 -3.61 -5.33 0.88
CA LEU A 18 -4.65 -5.95 0.08
C LEU A 18 -5.79 -6.49 0.95
N ILE A 19 -5.46 -6.99 2.15
CA ILE A 19 -6.46 -7.43 3.12
C ILE A 19 -7.25 -6.23 3.65
N GLY A 20 -6.57 -5.14 4.02
CA GLY A 20 -7.22 -3.90 4.43
C GLY A 20 -8.14 -3.34 3.35
N ARG A 21 -7.71 -3.35 2.08
CA ARG A 21 -8.54 -2.95 0.94
C ARG A 21 -9.73 -3.88 0.74
N ALA A 22 -9.55 -5.20 0.89
CA ALA A 22 -10.64 -6.17 0.83
C ALA A 22 -11.67 -5.94 1.94
N VAL A 23 -11.26 -5.53 3.14
CA VAL A 23 -12.21 -5.13 4.20
C VAL A 23 -13.03 -3.91 3.77
N VAL A 24 -12.41 -2.92 3.13
CA VAL A 24 -13.11 -1.72 2.62
C VAL A 24 -14.09 -2.10 1.49
N GLU A 25 -13.64 -2.89 0.53
CA GLU A 25 -14.38 -3.14 -0.72
C GLU A 25 -15.42 -4.26 -0.57
N PHE A 26 -15.07 -5.37 0.08
CA PHE A 26 -15.90 -6.59 0.09
C PHE A 26 -16.94 -6.62 1.22
N CYS A 27 -16.59 -6.12 2.41
CA CYS A 27 -17.41 -6.33 3.61
C CYS A 27 -18.65 -5.42 3.63
N ASP A 28 -19.82 -6.03 3.46
CA ASP A 28 -21.09 -5.33 3.63
C ASP A 28 -21.41 -5.06 5.10
N GLY A 29 -21.99 -3.90 5.40
CA GLY A 29 -22.34 -3.50 6.77
C GLY A 29 -21.16 -3.32 7.74
N ALA A 30 -19.91 -3.37 7.26
CA ALA A 30 -18.74 -3.08 8.08
C ALA A 30 -18.76 -1.60 8.54
N PRO A 31 -18.25 -1.29 9.75
CA PRO A 31 -18.10 0.10 10.16
C PRO A 31 -17.21 0.88 9.16
N GLN A 32 -17.47 2.18 9.02
CA GLN A 32 -16.81 2.98 7.99
C GLN A 32 -15.31 3.11 8.26
N VAL A 33 -14.49 2.78 7.26
CA VAL A 33 -13.08 3.17 7.25
C VAL A 33 -12.99 4.65 6.87
N LYS A 34 -12.37 5.46 7.73
CA LYS A 34 -12.15 6.89 7.50
C LYS A 34 -10.90 7.10 6.65
N ASN A 35 -9.73 6.80 7.20
CA ASN A 35 -8.47 6.91 6.48
C ASN A 35 -7.87 5.52 6.27
N PHE A 36 -7.35 5.27 5.08
CA PHE A 36 -6.55 4.09 4.79
C PHE A 36 -5.13 4.52 4.42
N ILE A 37 -4.17 4.19 5.27
CA ILE A 37 -2.75 4.46 5.09
C ILE A 37 -2.07 3.16 4.66
N SER A 38 -1.57 3.13 3.44
CA SER A 38 -0.90 1.98 2.82
C SER A 38 0.60 2.21 2.75
N LEU A 39 1.36 1.36 3.44
CA LEU A 39 2.82 1.35 3.38
C LEU A 39 3.27 0.17 2.53
N GLY A 40 3.79 0.43 1.33
CA GLY A 40 4.33 -0.58 0.44
C GLY A 40 3.28 -1.63 0.06
N GLY A 41 2.07 -1.23 -0.34
CA GLY A 41 1.01 -2.17 -0.71
C GLY A 41 1.15 -2.70 -2.14
N PRO A 42 1.10 -4.02 -2.39
CA PRO A 42 1.11 -4.57 -3.76
C PRO A 42 -0.25 -4.40 -4.47
N HIS A 43 -0.77 -3.17 -4.55
CA HIS A 43 -2.15 -2.90 -4.95
C HIS A 43 -2.50 -3.31 -6.39
N ALA A 44 -1.53 -3.28 -7.30
CA ALA A 44 -1.66 -3.77 -8.67
C ALA A 44 -1.08 -5.19 -8.85
N GLY A 45 -0.62 -5.82 -7.76
CA GLY A 45 0.04 -7.13 -7.74
C GLY A 45 1.56 -7.03 -7.74
N THR A 46 2.22 -8.19 -7.79
CA THR A 46 3.66 -8.32 -7.97
C THR A 46 3.97 -9.26 -9.14
N ALA A 47 4.92 -8.86 -9.97
CA ALA A 47 5.37 -9.57 -11.17
C ALA A 47 6.51 -10.56 -10.88
N SER A 48 6.97 -10.59 -9.63
CA SER A 48 7.96 -11.55 -9.13
C SER A 48 7.43 -12.19 -7.86
N VAL A 49 7.75 -13.46 -7.67
CA VAL A 49 7.48 -14.15 -6.41
C VAL A 49 8.25 -13.38 -5.32
N PRO A 50 7.58 -12.91 -4.25
CA PRO A 50 8.22 -12.15 -3.17
C PRO A 50 9.09 -13.07 -2.31
N LEU A 51 10.18 -13.56 -2.88
CA LEU A 51 11.17 -14.47 -2.29
C LEU A 51 12.58 -14.32 -2.90
N CYS A 52 12.77 -13.61 -4.02
CA CYS A 52 14.12 -13.34 -4.55
C CYS A 52 14.74 -12.10 -3.89
N GLY A 53 15.36 -12.31 -2.73
CA GLY A 53 16.62 -11.63 -2.39
C GLY A 53 17.83 -12.42 -2.91
N SER A 54 19.04 -12.11 -2.45
CA SER A 54 20.25 -12.92 -2.72
C SER A 54 20.32 -14.14 -1.78
N GLY A 55 19.90 -15.32 -2.25
CA GLY A 55 20.02 -16.57 -1.49
C GLY A 55 19.19 -17.73 -2.07
N PHE A 56 19.26 -18.90 -1.41
CA PHE A 56 18.58 -20.17 -1.72
C PHE A 56 17.08 -20.03 -2.08
N LEU A 57 16.44 -18.95 -1.64
CA LEU A 57 15.05 -18.58 -1.90
C LEU A 57 14.73 -18.21 -3.36
N CYS A 58 15.73 -17.94 -4.21
CA CYS A 58 15.50 -17.61 -5.62
C CYS A 58 15.29 -18.85 -6.52
N LEU A 59 15.68 -20.05 -6.05
CA LEU A 59 15.33 -21.33 -6.70
C LEU A 59 13.82 -21.62 -6.58
N ILE A 60 13.17 -21.04 -5.56
CA ILE A 60 11.74 -21.20 -5.30
C ILE A 60 10.91 -20.49 -6.38
N ALA A 61 11.32 -19.28 -6.77
CA ALA A 61 10.67 -18.50 -7.80
C ALA A 61 10.70 -19.23 -9.16
N ASP A 62 11.83 -19.85 -9.50
CA ASP A 62 12.02 -20.52 -10.79
C ASP A 62 11.15 -21.78 -10.92
N LYS A 63 10.99 -22.55 -9.84
CA LYS A 63 10.12 -23.73 -9.82
C LYS A 63 8.65 -23.35 -9.67
N LEU A 64 8.29 -22.32 -8.89
CA LEU A 64 6.91 -21.80 -8.78
C LEU A 64 6.39 -21.17 -10.08
N ILE A 65 7.25 -20.47 -10.83
CA ILE A 65 6.91 -19.92 -12.14
C ILE A 65 6.78 -21.06 -13.17
N LYS A 66 7.57 -22.13 -13.05
CA LYS A 66 7.41 -23.37 -13.85
C LYS A 66 6.22 -24.23 -13.39
N SER A 67 5.84 -24.17 -12.12
CA SER A 67 4.74 -24.93 -11.52
C SER A 67 3.51 -24.04 -11.37
N GLU A 68 2.70 -23.93 -12.42
CA GLU A 68 1.31 -23.45 -12.41
C GLU A 68 0.94 -22.65 -11.13
N ILE A 69 1.49 -21.43 -10.95
CA ILE A 69 1.25 -20.60 -9.75
C ILE A 69 -0.26 -20.35 -9.54
N TYR A 70 -1.01 -20.44 -10.63
CA TYR A 70 -2.45 -20.31 -10.64
C TYR A 70 -3.21 -21.64 -10.51
N SER A 71 -2.54 -22.75 -10.17
CA SER A 71 -3.20 -24.01 -9.82
C SER A 71 -4.05 -23.87 -8.57
N ASP A 72 -5.10 -24.69 -8.48
CA ASP A 72 -6.07 -24.64 -7.39
C ASP A 72 -5.45 -24.87 -6.02
N TYR A 73 -4.44 -25.74 -5.94
CA TYR A 73 -3.72 -26.02 -4.69
C TYR A 73 -2.93 -24.79 -4.22
N ILE A 74 -2.15 -24.17 -5.12
CA ILE A 74 -1.33 -23.00 -4.76
C ILE A 74 -2.20 -21.80 -4.39
N GLN A 75 -3.24 -21.52 -5.18
CA GLN A 75 -4.18 -20.43 -4.90
C GLN A 75 -4.95 -20.62 -3.57
N ALA A 76 -5.07 -21.85 -3.07
CA ALA A 76 -5.70 -22.15 -1.78
C ALA A 76 -4.74 -22.09 -0.57
N HIS A 77 -3.45 -22.37 -0.76
CA HIS A 77 -2.51 -22.60 0.34
C HIS A 77 -1.37 -21.56 0.43
N LEU A 78 -1.11 -20.80 -0.64
CA LEU A 78 -0.03 -19.80 -0.68
C LEU A 78 -0.60 -18.39 -0.84
N ALA A 79 -0.70 -17.63 0.26
CA ALA A 79 -1.29 -16.30 0.24
C ALA A 79 -0.69 -15.33 -0.81
N PRO A 80 0.64 -15.28 -1.03
CA PRO A 80 1.23 -14.46 -2.10
C PRO A 80 0.76 -14.77 -3.52
N SER A 81 0.33 -16.01 -3.78
CA SER A 81 -0.16 -16.40 -5.10
C SER A 81 -1.47 -15.68 -5.50
N GLY A 82 -2.23 -15.22 -4.50
CA GLY A 82 -3.47 -14.46 -4.71
C GLY A 82 -3.25 -13.04 -5.24
N TYR A 83 -2.02 -12.57 -5.33
CA TYR A 83 -1.68 -11.26 -5.89
C TYR A 83 -0.42 -11.28 -6.77
N LEU A 84 0.04 -12.46 -7.20
CA LEU A 84 1.05 -12.59 -8.22
C LEU A 84 0.41 -12.33 -9.59
N LYS A 85 0.86 -11.30 -10.29
CA LYS A 85 0.33 -10.89 -11.59
C LYS A 85 1.43 -10.89 -12.63
N LEU A 86 1.64 -12.02 -13.30
CA LEU A 86 2.71 -12.16 -14.28
C LEU A 86 2.34 -11.41 -15.58
N PRO A 87 3.09 -10.35 -16.00
CA PRO A 87 2.77 -9.60 -17.22
C PRO A 87 2.76 -10.47 -18.47
N ASN A 88 3.61 -11.49 -18.53
CA ASN A 88 3.68 -12.45 -19.63
C ASN A 88 2.60 -13.55 -19.58
N ASP A 89 1.76 -13.58 -18.54
CA ASP A 89 0.71 -14.59 -18.38
C ASP A 89 -0.61 -14.03 -17.80
N ILE A 90 -1.00 -12.86 -18.33
CA ILE A 90 -2.25 -12.18 -17.94
C ILE A 90 -3.51 -13.05 -18.16
N PRO A 91 -3.63 -13.88 -19.22
CA PRO A 91 -4.79 -14.75 -19.37
C PRO A 91 -5.00 -15.71 -18.19
N HIS A 92 -3.98 -16.46 -17.76
CA HIS A 92 -4.12 -17.35 -16.60
C HIS A 92 -4.28 -16.56 -15.29
N TYR A 93 -3.62 -15.41 -15.15
CA TYR A 93 -3.86 -14.51 -14.02
C TYR A 93 -5.35 -14.15 -13.89
N LEU A 94 -5.99 -13.70 -14.97
CA LEU A 94 -7.40 -13.33 -14.95
C LEU A 94 -8.33 -14.53 -14.76
N GLU A 95 -7.98 -15.70 -15.32
CA GLU A 95 -8.82 -16.90 -15.23
C GLU A 95 -8.76 -17.57 -13.84
N LYS A 96 -7.58 -17.61 -13.23
CA LYS A 96 -7.29 -18.53 -12.12
C LYS A 96 -6.83 -17.86 -10.83
N CYS A 97 -6.35 -16.61 -10.87
CA CYS A 97 -5.98 -15.91 -9.64
C CYS A 97 -7.23 -15.56 -8.83
N ARG A 98 -7.34 -16.08 -7.61
CA ARG A 98 -8.61 -16.07 -6.85
C ARG A 98 -8.93 -14.77 -6.13
N PHE A 99 -7.95 -13.88 -5.98
CA PHE A 99 -8.08 -12.73 -5.08
C PHE A 99 -7.90 -11.39 -5.79
N LEU A 100 -6.72 -11.10 -6.34
CA LEU A 100 -6.42 -9.77 -6.87
C LEU A 100 -7.30 -9.34 -8.07
N PRO A 101 -7.60 -10.18 -9.09
CA PRO A 101 -8.49 -9.79 -10.19
C PRO A 101 -9.88 -9.35 -9.70
N LYS A 102 -10.40 -10.04 -8.67
CA LYS A 102 -11.66 -9.69 -8.02
C LYS A 102 -11.55 -8.39 -7.24
N LEU A 103 -10.51 -8.25 -6.41
CA LEU A 103 -10.28 -7.05 -5.61
C LEU A 103 -10.00 -5.80 -6.46
N ASN A 104 -9.48 -5.95 -7.67
CA ASN A 104 -9.21 -4.84 -8.60
C ASN A 104 -10.38 -4.60 -9.60
N ASN A 105 -11.49 -5.35 -9.51
CA ASN A 105 -12.58 -5.31 -10.49
C ASN A 105 -12.09 -5.52 -11.96
N GLU A 106 -11.09 -6.40 -12.15
CA GLU A 106 -10.46 -6.61 -13.47
C GLU A 106 -11.33 -7.47 -14.41
N LEU A 107 -12.23 -8.29 -13.86
CA LEU A 107 -13.10 -9.21 -14.61
C LEU A 107 -14.37 -8.50 -15.09
N PRO A 108 -14.52 -8.20 -16.41
CA PRO A 108 -15.60 -7.34 -16.89
C PRO A 108 -17.01 -7.85 -16.57
N HIS A 109 -17.20 -9.17 -16.54
CA HIS A 109 -18.47 -9.83 -16.28
C HIS A 109 -18.78 -10.01 -14.78
N GLU A 110 -17.82 -9.74 -13.89
CA GLU A 110 -17.98 -9.85 -12.43
C GLU A 110 -17.79 -8.51 -11.70
N ARG A 111 -17.59 -7.40 -12.44
CA ARG A 111 -17.36 -6.08 -11.84
C ARG A 111 -18.48 -5.73 -10.86
N ASN A 112 -18.10 -5.37 -9.65
CA ASN A 112 -19.02 -5.03 -8.59
C ASN A 112 -18.96 -3.52 -8.28
N SER A 113 -20.05 -2.81 -8.57
CA SER A 113 -20.16 -1.36 -8.34
C SER A 113 -20.09 -0.97 -6.87
N THR A 114 -20.43 -1.89 -5.95
CA THR A 114 -20.35 -1.63 -4.51
C THR A 114 -18.90 -1.45 -4.03
N TYR A 115 -17.91 -2.02 -4.73
CA TYR A 115 -16.50 -1.84 -4.38
C TYR A 115 -16.09 -0.38 -4.56
N LYS A 116 -16.46 0.21 -5.70
CA LYS A 116 -16.29 1.64 -5.98
C LYS A 116 -17.04 2.51 -4.97
N GLU A 117 -18.30 2.21 -4.70
CA GLU A 117 -19.10 2.97 -3.73
C GLU A 117 -18.43 2.98 -2.35
N ARG A 118 -17.94 1.83 -1.88
CA ARG A 118 -17.31 1.74 -0.55
C ARG A 118 -15.92 2.35 -0.51
N PHE A 119 -15.10 2.11 -1.53
CA PHE A 119 -13.75 2.66 -1.60
C PHE A 119 -13.78 4.20 -1.65
N THR A 120 -14.69 4.79 -2.41
CA THR A 120 -14.84 6.27 -2.51
C THR A 120 -15.34 6.95 -1.24
N ARG A 121 -15.84 6.19 -0.25
CA ARG A 121 -16.23 6.71 1.07
C ARG A 121 -15.05 6.99 1.99
N LEU A 122 -13.83 6.58 1.62
CA LEU A 122 -12.63 6.99 2.32
C LEU A 122 -12.56 8.53 2.37
N GLN A 123 -12.14 9.05 3.52
CA GLN A 123 -11.80 10.45 3.70
C GLN A 123 -10.41 10.72 3.11
N ASN A 124 -9.45 9.84 3.40
CA ASN A 124 -8.11 9.88 2.82
C ASN A 124 -7.61 8.48 2.47
N LEU A 125 -6.96 8.37 1.32
CA LEU A 125 -6.16 7.23 0.91
C LEU A 125 -4.70 7.70 0.82
N VAL A 126 -3.85 7.23 1.73
CA VAL A 126 -2.41 7.57 1.72
C VAL A 126 -1.65 6.38 1.15
N LEU A 127 -0.95 6.57 0.05
CA LEU A 127 -0.21 5.53 -0.63
C LEU A 127 1.30 5.84 -0.52
N ILE A 128 2.00 5.12 0.35
CA ILE A 128 3.43 5.27 0.58
C ILE A 128 4.19 4.24 -0.24
N MET A 129 4.99 4.72 -1.18
CA MET A 129 5.97 3.95 -1.94
C MET A 129 7.37 4.17 -1.35
N PHE A 130 8.18 3.12 -1.36
CA PHE A 130 9.57 3.15 -0.91
C PHE A 130 10.50 3.26 -2.11
N GLU A 131 11.38 4.26 -2.10
CA GLU A 131 12.23 4.57 -3.25
C GLU A 131 13.17 3.42 -3.64
N HIS A 132 13.68 2.68 -2.64
CA HIS A 132 14.62 1.58 -2.81
C HIS A 132 13.98 0.22 -2.54
N ASP A 133 12.65 0.10 -2.73
CA ASP A 133 11.96 -1.18 -2.59
C ASP A 133 12.46 -2.20 -3.61
N THR A 134 12.95 -3.33 -3.12
CA THR A 134 13.38 -4.48 -3.92
C THR A 134 12.48 -5.71 -3.71
N VAL A 135 11.45 -5.60 -2.88
CA VAL A 135 10.51 -6.68 -2.58
C VAL A 135 9.30 -6.59 -3.51
N LEU A 136 8.76 -5.39 -3.70
CA LEU A 136 7.68 -5.13 -4.66
C LEU A 136 8.24 -4.90 -6.05
N ILE A 137 7.87 -5.78 -6.98
CA ILE A 137 8.32 -5.69 -8.38
C ILE A 137 7.08 -5.61 -9.28
N PRO A 138 6.78 -4.45 -9.90
CA PRO A 138 7.44 -3.16 -9.75
C PRO A 138 7.05 -2.48 -8.43
N LYS A 139 7.89 -1.56 -7.91
CA LYS A 139 7.61 -0.84 -6.64
C LYS A 139 6.41 0.10 -6.75
N GLU A 140 6.16 0.59 -7.96
CA GLU A 140 5.05 1.47 -8.34
C GLU A 140 3.67 0.83 -8.09
N THR A 141 3.60 -0.49 -7.88
CA THR A 141 2.39 -1.17 -7.40
C THR A 141 1.86 -0.55 -6.09
N SER A 142 2.74 0.04 -5.26
CA SER A 142 2.39 0.83 -4.07
C SER A 142 1.43 1.96 -4.36
N TRP A 143 1.46 2.49 -5.59
CA TRP A 143 0.63 3.56 -6.09
C TRP A 143 -0.45 3.09 -7.08
N PHE A 144 -0.62 1.77 -7.29
CA PHE A 144 -1.40 1.16 -8.37
C PHE A 144 -0.77 1.25 -9.77
N GLY A 145 0.50 1.63 -9.89
CA GLY A 145 1.25 1.52 -11.15
C GLY A 145 1.62 0.05 -11.42
N TYR A 146 1.72 -0.32 -12.70
CA TYR A 146 2.06 -1.70 -13.06
C TYR A 146 2.67 -1.82 -14.45
N TYR A 147 3.13 -3.02 -14.81
CA TYR A 147 3.58 -3.30 -16.16
C TYR A 147 2.42 -3.47 -17.15
N PRO A 148 2.61 -3.09 -18.43
CA PRO A 148 1.66 -3.39 -19.49
C PRO A 148 1.60 -4.90 -19.77
N ASN A 149 0.48 -5.35 -20.34
CA ASN A 149 0.31 -6.76 -20.69
C ASN A 149 1.40 -7.23 -21.68
N GLY A 150 2.03 -8.34 -21.36
CA GLY A 150 3.06 -8.98 -22.20
C GLY A 150 4.48 -8.43 -22.05
N ALA A 151 4.68 -7.37 -21.26
CA ALA A 151 6.00 -6.76 -21.10
C ALA A 151 6.30 -6.41 -19.64
N PHE A 152 7.58 -6.31 -19.30
CA PHE A 152 8.05 -5.93 -17.96
C PHE A 152 8.64 -4.51 -17.94
N LYS A 153 8.51 -3.75 -19.04
CA LYS A 153 8.88 -2.33 -19.15
C LYS A 153 8.12 -1.69 -20.33
N PRO A 154 7.88 -0.36 -20.32
CA PRO A 154 8.00 0.53 -19.15
C PRO A 154 6.98 0.19 -18.05
N VAL A 155 7.06 0.84 -16.89
CA VAL A 155 6.01 0.75 -15.86
C VAL A 155 5.00 1.86 -16.13
N ASP A 156 3.73 1.49 -16.27
CA ASP A 156 2.62 2.43 -16.41
C ASP A 156 2.34 3.09 -15.06
N ARG A 157 2.16 4.41 -15.10
CA ARG A 157 1.73 5.18 -13.94
C ARG A 157 0.29 4.80 -13.57
N PRO A 158 -0.14 5.05 -12.33
CA PRO A 158 -1.50 4.74 -11.90
C PRO A 158 -2.56 5.30 -12.86
N GLN A 159 -2.38 6.55 -13.30
CA GLN A 159 -3.29 7.27 -14.20
C GLN A 159 -3.38 6.68 -15.61
N GLU A 160 -2.36 5.94 -16.03
CA GLU A 160 -2.27 5.30 -17.35
C GLU A 160 -2.91 3.90 -17.34
N THR A 161 -3.18 3.34 -16.16
CA THR A 161 -3.85 2.04 -16.04
C THR A 161 -5.33 2.11 -16.40
N LYS A 162 -5.89 1.01 -16.90
CA LYS A 162 -7.34 0.89 -17.11
C LYS A 162 -8.16 0.98 -15.82
N LEU A 163 -7.63 0.44 -14.72
CA LEU A 163 -8.27 0.51 -13.41
C LEU A 163 -8.56 1.96 -12.99
N TYR A 164 -7.61 2.87 -13.25
CA TYR A 164 -7.80 4.29 -12.97
C TYR A 164 -8.63 4.99 -14.05
N SER A 165 -8.24 4.87 -15.32
CA SER A 165 -8.85 5.63 -16.43
C SER A 165 -10.33 5.31 -16.64
N GLU A 166 -10.74 4.05 -16.44
CA GLU A 166 -12.14 3.61 -16.45
C GLU A 166 -12.77 3.57 -15.04
N ASP A 167 -12.00 3.94 -14.01
CA ASP A 167 -12.42 4.12 -12.62
C ASP A 167 -13.15 2.91 -12.00
N TRP A 168 -12.55 1.71 -12.16
CA TRP A 168 -13.14 0.41 -11.80
C TRP A 168 -13.45 0.25 -10.31
N ILE A 169 -12.60 0.83 -9.46
CA ILE A 169 -12.74 0.78 -7.99
C ILE A 169 -12.94 2.17 -7.39
N GLY A 170 -13.09 3.22 -8.19
CA GLY A 170 -13.23 4.59 -7.67
C GLY A 170 -11.93 5.30 -7.31
N LEU A 171 -10.76 4.78 -7.72
CA LEU A 171 -9.47 5.41 -7.45
C LEU A 171 -9.38 6.80 -8.11
N LYS A 172 -9.83 6.94 -9.36
CA LYS A 172 -9.87 8.24 -10.04
C LYS A 172 -10.86 9.17 -9.36
N THR A 173 -12.03 8.68 -8.95
CA THR A 173 -13.01 9.49 -8.20
C THR A 173 -12.42 10.02 -6.88
N LEU A 174 -11.67 9.21 -6.12
CA LEU A 174 -10.99 9.65 -4.90
C LEU A 174 -9.88 10.68 -5.20
N ASP A 175 -9.11 10.45 -6.25
CA ASP A 175 -7.99 11.30 -6.65
C ASP A 175 -8.48 12.67 -7.12
N ASP A 176 -9.48 12.70 -7.99
CA ASP A 176 -10.16 13.93 -8.46
C ASP A 176 -10.76 14.73 -7.29
N ALA A 177 -11.19 14.05 -6.22
CA ALA A 177 -11.70 14.67 -5.00
C ALA A 177 -10.59 15.19 -4.05
N GLY A 178 -9.31 15.03 -4.42
CA GLY A 178 -8.16 15.44 -3.61
C GLY A 178 -7.92 14.58 -2.37
N LYS A 179 -8.44 13.34 -2.36
CA LYS A 179 -8.37 12.44 -1.20
C LYS A 179 -7.22 11.43 -1.28
N VAL A 180 -6.54 11.32 -2.42
CA VAL A 180 -5.41 10.41 -2.60
C VAL A 180 -4.10 11.14 -2.37
N HIS A 181 -3.26 10.61 -1.50
CA HIS A 181 -1.95 11.17 -1.15
C HIS A 181 -0.86 10.21 -1.62
N TYR A 182 -0.26 10.49 -2.78
CA TYR A 182 0.90 9.75 -3.29
C TYR A 182 2.17 10.24 -2.60
N VAL A 183 2.75 9.41 -1.74
CA VAL A 183 3.94 9.73 -0.95
C VAL A 183 5.07 8.79 -1.31
N ASN A 184 6.25 9.34 -1.64
CA ASN A 184 7.47 8.56 -1.86
C ASN A 184 8.44 8.89 -0.73
N VAL A 185 8.97 7.86 -0.07
CA VAL A 185 9.94 8.02 1.02
C VAL A 185 11.21 7.25 0.68
N SER A 186 12.34 7.73 1.21
CA SER A 186 13.61 7.01 1.11
C SER A 186 13.56 5.72 1.92
N GLY A 187 14.23 4.66 1.46
CA GLY A 187 14.39 3.41 2.19
C GLY A 187 13.99 2.17 1.40
N GLY A 188 14.31 1.00 1.96
CA GLY A 188 13.90 -0.31 1.44
C GLY A 188 12.44 -0.63 1.74
N HIS A 189 11.98 -1.85 1.44
CA HIS A 189 10.58 -2.25 1.64
C HIS A 189 10.14 -2.11 3.11
N LEU A 190 9.16 -1.24 3.41
CA LEU A 190 8.77 -0.86 4.77
C LEU A 190 9.84 -0.11 5.58
N GLY A 191 10.98 0.22 4.96
CA GLY A 191 12.06 1.00 5.55
C GLY A 191 11.70 2.48 5.68
N ILE A 192 10.97 2.87 6.73
CA ILE A 192 10.52 4.26 6.95
C ILE A 192 11.20 4.90 8.16
N SER A 193 11.64 6.15 7.99
CA SER A 193 12.21 6.97 9.06
C SER A 193 11.15 7.42 10.06
N LYS A 194 11.57 7.81 11.26
CA LYS A 194 10.67 8.39 12.28
C LYS A 194 10.08 9.72 11.81
N GLU A 195 10.89 10.51 11.12
CA GLU A 195 10.53 11.81 10.58
C GLU A 195 9.44 11.66 9.53
N ASP A 196 9.61 10.73 8.59
CA ASP A 196 8.61 10.44 7.55
C ASP A 196 7.33 9.86 8.13
N MET A 197 7.41 8.96 9.12
CA MET A 197 6.23 8.43 9.81
C MET A 197 5.42 9.55 10.48
N LYS A 198 6.09 10.45 11.21
CA LYS A 198 5.44 11.61 11.85
C LYS A 198 4.83 12.57 10.84
N LYS A 199 5.44 12.71 9.67
CA LYS A 199 5.01 13.65 8.62
C LYS A 199 3.88 13.10 7.75
N HIS A 200 3.95 11.82 7.37
CA HIS A 200 3.10 11.24 6.33
C HIS A 200 2.05 10.26 6.84
N VAL A 201 2.18 9.73 8.06
CA VAL A 201 1.23 8.77 8.64
C VAL A 201 0.44 9.38 9.80
N VAL A 202 1.15 9.91 10.80
CA VAL A 202 0.52 10.40 12.04
C VAL A 202 -0.59 11.43 11.84
N PRO A 203 -0.52 12.39 10.88
CA PRO A 203 -1.59 13.36 10.68
C PRO A 203 -2.95 12.72 10.35
N PHE A 204 -2.94 11.56 9.68
CA PHE A 204 -4.16 10.84 9.28
C PHE A 204 -4.69 9.90 10.37
N LEU A 205 -3.99 9.78 11.51
CA LEU A 205 -4.40 8.94 12.64
C LEU A 205 -5.03 9.73 13.79
N LYS A 206 -4.87 11.05 13.79
CA LYS A 206 -5.48 11.93 14.79
C LYS A 206 -6.93 12.20 14.41
N ASP A 207 -7.82 12.18 15.40
CA ASP A 207 -9.15 12.74 15.20
C ASP A 207 -8.99 14.24 14.92
N GLU A 208 -9.71 14.76 13.92
CA GLU A 208 -9.89 16.20 13.82
C GLU A 208 -10.56 16.66 15.11
N ALA A 209 -9.82 17.41 15.94
CA ALA A 209 -10.43 18.09 17.07
C ALA A 209 -11.56 18.96 16.49
N PRO A 210 -12.78 18.91 17.05
CA PRO A 210 -13.84 19.80 16.58
C PRO A 210 -13.30 21.22 16.68
N MET A 211 -13.24 21.91 15.54
CA MET A 211 -12.97 23.35 15.54
C MET A 211 -14.07 23.98 16.38
N ALA A 212 -13.73 24.36 17.61
CA ALA A 212 -14.56 25.26 18.37
C ALA A 212 -14.58 26.58 17.59
N ASP A 213 -15.73 26.93 17.06
CA ASP A 213 -16.04 28.28 16.61
C ASP A 213 -15.81 29.23 17.79
N SER A 214 -14.62 29.80 17.89
CA SER A 214 -14.38 31.02 18.64
C SER A 214 -14.42 32.20 17.66
N ILE A 215 -15.61 32.47 17.13
CA ILE A 215 -15.95 33.82 16.70
C ILE A 215 -16.20 34.63 17.97
N GLU A 216 -15.12 35.08 18.62
CA GLU A 216 -15.20 36.22 19.53
C GLU A 216 -15.04 37.50 18.70
N THR A 217 -16.17 38.13 18.45
CA THR A 217 -16.25 39.51 17.98
C THR A 217 -15.67 40.44 19.04
N HIS A 218 -14.49 41.01 18.81
CA HIS A 218 -14.12 42.29 19.41
C HIS A 218 -13.33 43.14 18.42
N GLY A 219 -14.03 44.11 17.83
CA GLY A 219 -13.38 45.26 17.23
C GLY A 219 -12.80 46.17 18.30
N SER A 220 -11.57 46.64 18.10
CA SER A 220 -11.21 48.03 18.37
C SER A 220 -9.84 48.37 17.77
N HIS A 221 -9.80 49.51 17.07
CA HIS A 221 -8.62 50.10 16.47
C HIS A 221 -7.54 50.48 17.50
N ARG A 222 -6.27 50.25 17.15
CA ARG A 222 -5.18 51.21 17.39
C ARG A 222 -3.96 50.91 16.51
N LYS A 223 -3.65 51.82 15.59
CA LYS A 223 -2.32 51.97 14.98
C LYS A 223 -1.30 52.34 16.07
N VAL A 224 -0.04 51.90 15.94
CA VAL A 224 1.18 52.75 16.05
C VAL A 224 2.49 51.94 15.86
N LYS A 225 3.27 52.40 14.87
CA LYS A 225 4.74 52.51 14.71
C LYS A 225 5.70 51.30 14.79
N LEU A 226 6.39 51.15 13.65
CA LEU A 226 7.78 50.70 13.44
C LEU A 226 8.77 51.23 14.50
N ASN A 227 9.68 50.37 15.02
CA ASN A 227 11.13 50.49 14.78
C ASN A 227 12.04 49.39 15.42
N ARG A 228 13.00 48.94 14.60
CA ARG A 228 14.45 48.77 14.89
C ARG A 228 15.02 47.51 15.60
N LYS A 229 15.65 46.67 14.77
CA LYS A 229 16.91 45.89 14.90
C LYS A 229 17.40 45.43 16.29
N ARG A 230 17.66 44.12 16.40
CA ARG A 230 18.94 43.60 16.94
C ARG A 230 19.26 42.22 16.38
N ASN A 231 20.45 42.09 15.77
CA ASN A 231 21.10 40.82 15.47
C ASN A 231 21.44 40.12 16.79
N GLN A 232 21.11 38.84 16.88
CA GLN A 232 21.81 37.89 17.74
C GLN A 232 21.92 36.58 16.96
N GLU A 233 23.16 36.20 16.68
CA GLU A 233 23.55 34.91 16.10
C GLU A 233 23.03 33.78 17.00
N LEU A 234 22.33 32.82 16.38
CA LEU A 234 21.89 31.59 17.02
C LEU A 234 23.03 30.57 16.86
N PRO A 235 23.52 29.93 17.95
CA PRO A 235 24.56 28.93 17.82
C PRO A 235 24.07 27.75 16.99
N LEU A 236 24.93 27.33 16.07
CA LEU A 236 24.82 26.13 15.26
C LEU A 236 24.71 24.90 16.18
N LEU A 237 23.49 24.56 16.60
CA LEU A 237 23.21 23.25 17.18
C LEU A 237 23.18 22.25 16.03
N GLN A 238 24.31 21.58 15.88
CA GLN A 238 24.45 20.40 15.07
C GLN A 238 23.61 19.28 15.72
N GLU A 239 22.30 19.30 15.47
CA GLU A 239 21.44 18.16 15.74
C GLU A 239 21.82 17.06 14.74
N LYS A 240 22.75 16.20 15.18
CA LYS A 240 22.77 14.81 14.73
C LYS A 240 21.51 14.14 15.27
N GLU A 241 20.35 14.46 14.71
CA GLU A 241 19.23 13.53 14.78
C GLU A 241 19.60 12.35 13.90
N SER A 242 19.95 11.25 14.57
CA SER A 242 20.09 9.94 13.96
C SER A 242 18.82 9.65 13.16
N SER A 243 18.94 9.55 11.84
CA SER A 243 17.91 9.08 10.90
C SER A 243 17.62 7.60 11.15
N GLN A 244 17.16 7.28 12.34
CA GLN A 244 16.93 5.93 12.80
C GLN A 244 15.64 5.44 12.15
N LEU A 245 15.77 4.47 11.24
CA LEU A 245 14.63 3.76 10.68
C LEU A 245 13.84 3.12 11.83
N ILE A 246 12.52 3.28 11.81
CA ILE A 246 11.64 2.64 12.82
C ILE A 246 11.34 1.20 12.40
N LEU A 247 11.29 0.95 11.10
CA LEU A 247 11.12 -0.35 10.49
C LEU A 247 12.34 -0.56 9.59
N ASP A 248 13.12 -1.61 9.84
CA ASP A 248 14.40 -1.85 9.14
C ASP A 248 14.22 -2.63 7.81
N GLY A 249 13.02 -2.64 7.26
CA GLY A 249 12.71 -3.12 5.91
C GLY A 249 13.58 -4.25 5.35
N SER A 250 13.37 -5.47 5.85
CA SER A 250 13.90 -6.75 5.34
C SER A 250 15.40 -7.07 5.57
N SER A 251 15.69 -7.75 6.69
CA SER A 251 16.81 -8.72 6.78
C SER A 251 16.60 -9.87 7.80
N SER A 252 15.52 -9.91 8.58
CA SER A 252 15.41 -10.86 9.70
C SER A 252 14.08 -11.62 9.83
N TYR A 253 13.15 -11.49 8.88
CA TYR A 253 11.93 -12.32 8.92
C TYR A 253 12.28 -13.78 8.62
N HIS A 254 12.38 -14.56 9.70
CA HIS A 254 12.45 -16.01 9.64
C HIS A 254 11.03 -16.54 9.46
N TRP A 255 10.77 -17.18 8.33
CA TRP A 255 9.48 -17.82 8.09
C TRP A 255 9.20 -18.88 9.18
N PRO A 256 7.95 -19.00 9.66
CA PRO A 256 7.59 -20.07 10.57
C PRO A 256 7.94 -21.45 9.98
N PRO A 257 8.30 -22.46 10.80
CA PRO A 257 8.65 -23.79 10.30
C PRO A 257 7.58 -24.41 9.39
N SER A 258 6.29 -24.13 9.63
CA SER A 258 5.19 -24.58 8.77
C SER A 258 5.28 -24.01 7.35
N VAL A 259 5.65 -22.75 7.20
CA VAL A 259 5.83 -22.11 5.89
C VAL A 259 7.07 -22.65 5.21
N GLN A 260 8.18 -22.83 5.95
CA GLN A 260 9.39 -23.47 5.42
C GLN A 260 9.11 -24.91 4.96
N SER A 261 8.37 -25.69 5.75
CA SER A 261 7.96 -27.05 5.43
C SER A 261 7.08 -27.11 4.19
N PHE A 262 6.09 -26.22 4.09
CA PHE A 262 5.25 -26.10 2.90
C PHE A 262 6.10 -25.84 1.64
N PHE A 263 7.07 -24.93 1.72
CA PHE A 263 7.97 -24.68 0.59
C PHE A 263 8.89 -25.86 0.31
N ASN A 264 9.42 -26.55 1.32
CA ASN A 264 10.25 -27.73 1.12
C ASN A 264 9.47 -28.85 0.43
N GLU A 265 8.23 -29.10 0.83
CA GLU A 265 7.33 -30.07 0.20
C GLU A 265 7.02 -29.66 -1.25
N LEU A 266 6.63 -28.41 -1.46
CA LEU A 266 6.32 -27.87 -2.78
C LEU A 266 7.50 -27.95 -3.75
N LEU A 267 8.72 -27.76 -3.23
CA LEU A 267 9.94 -27.82 -4.01
C LEU A 267 10.49 -29.24 -4.16
N GLY A 268 9.90 -30.24 -3.50
CA GLY A 268 10.44 -31.60 -3.46
C GLY A 268 11.81 -31.69 -2.80
N LEU A 269 12.05 -30.81 -1.81
CA LEU A 269 13.27 -30.74 -1.00
C LEU A 269 13.11 -31.41 0.37
N ALA A 270 11.92 -31.93 0.69
CA ALA A 270 11.75 -32.83 1.81
C ALA A 270 12.54 -34.12 1.53
N GLU A 271 13.48 -34.46 2.42
CA GLU A 271 14.25 -35.70 2.33
C GLU A 271 13.31 -36.92 2.28
N ALA A 272 13.69 -37.88 1.44
CA ALA A 272 13.17 -39.25 1.46
C ALA A 272 13.76 -40.03 2.65
#